data_AF-A0A251XDQ3-F1
#
_entry.id   AF-A0A251XDQ3-F1
#
_cell.length_a   1.000
_cell.length_b   1.000
_cell.length_c   1.000
_cell.angle_alpha   90.00
_cell.angle_beta   90.00
_cell.angle_gamma   90.00
#
_symmetry.space_group_name_H-M   'P 1'
#
loop_
_entity.id
_entity.type
_entity.pdbx_description
1 polymer ?
#
loop_
_entity_poly.entity_id
_entity_poly.type
_entity_poly.pdbx_seq_one_letter_code
_entity_poly.pdbx_strand_id
1 'polypeptide(L)'
;MARSIYITSAEGHSGKSTVALGVLDTLTHQIQRVGVFRPIARSIEEPDYVLQALLAHDGVDLDYDECVGVTYDDVHADPEAALSRIVERYKAVEAKCDAVVIVGSDYTDVGSPTELSFNARIAANLGAPVLLVLTGRRADETGGRSPDEMRQIADLAVPSWSPRTRPCSASS
;
A
#
# COMPACT_ATOMS: atom_id res chain seq x y z
N MET A 1 14.87 8.46 10.51
CA MET A 1 13.80 7.55 10.08
C MET A 1 12.86 8.36 9.22
N ALA A 2 12.59 7.93 7.98
CA ALA A 2 11.68 8.65 7.10
C ALA A 2 10.25 8.59 7.65
N ARG A 3 9.45 9.61 7.33
CA ARG A 3 8.01 9.60 7.61
C ARG A 3 7.30 8.86 6.49
N SER A 4 6.75 7.69 6.78
CA SER A 4 6.13 6.85 5.75
C SER A 4 4.61 6.84 5.87
N ILE A 5 3.93 6.68 4.74
CA ILE A 5 2.49 6.48 4.68
C ILE A 5 2.17 5.36 3.71
N TYR A 6 1.37 4.40 4.16
CA TYR A 6 0.95 3.25 3.38
C TYR A 6 -0.45 3.47 2.82
N ILE A 7 -0.57 3.62 1.51
CA ILE A 7 -1.82 3.89 0.82
C ILE A 7 -2.32 2.60 0.21
N THR A 8 -3.53 2.20 0.56
CA THR A 8 -4.12 0.91 0.15
C THR A 8 -5.61 1.05 -0.09
N SER A 9 -6.21 0.04 -0.69
CA SER A 9 -7.66 -0.07 -0.79
C SER A 9 -8.11 -1.49 -0.45
N ALA A 10 -9.38 -1.61 -0.06
CA ALA A 10 -10.05 -2.91 0.04
C ALA A 10 -10.60 -3.38 -1.31
N GLU A 11 -10.59 -2.52 -2.33
CA GLU A 11 -11.21 -2.78 -3.63
C GLU A 11 -10.34 -2.26 -4.78
N GLY A 12 -10.38 -2.96 -5.92
CA GLY A 12 -9.81 -2.46 -7.16
C GLY A 12 -10.55 -1.21 -7.68
N HIS A 13 -9.90 -0.44 -8.55
CA HIS A 13 -10.47 0.77 -9.18
C HIS A 13 -10.98 1.84 -8.20
N SER A 14 -10.45 1.84 -6.98
CA SER A 14 -10.89 2.72 -5.89
C SER A 14 -10.42 4.17 -5.99
N GLY A 15 -9.59 4.49 -6.98
CA GLY A 15 -8.92 5.79 -7.08
C GLY A 15 -7.68 5.92 -6.20
N LYS A 16 -7.19 4.82 -5.61
CA LYS A 16 -5.97 4.79 -4.78
C LYS A 16 -4.78 5.50 -5.43
N SER A 17 -4.53 5.26 -6.72
CA SER A 17 -3.39 5.89 -7.42
C SER A 17 -3.51 7.41 -7.51
N THR A 18 -4.73 7.94 -7.69
CA THR A 18 -5.00 9.38 -7.66
C THR A 18 -4.77 9.96 -6.28
N VAL A 19 -5.20 9.26 -5.22
CA VAL A 19 -4.91 9.66 -3.84
C VAL A 19 -3.39 9.65 -3.58
N ALA A 20 -2.69 8.61 -4.06
CA ALA A 20 -1.24 8.52 -3.92
C ALA A 20 -0.50 9.67 -4.61
N LEU A 21 -0.94 10.05 -5.82
CA LEU A 21 -0.38 11.19 -6.54
C LEU A 21 -0.60 12.51 -5.76
N GLY A 22 -1.80 12.75 -5.25
CA GLY A 22 -2.08 13.96 -4.47
C GLY A 22 -1.30 14.02 -3.15
N VAL A 23 -1.10 12.88 -2.49
CA VAL A 23 -0.24 12.78 -1.29
C VAL A 23 1.22 13.05 -1.66
N LEU A 24 1.71 12.48 -2.76
CA LEU A 24 3.06 12.72 -3.25
C LEU A 24 3.29 14.21 -3.54
N ASP A 25 2.44 14.83 -4.36
CA ASP A 25 2.50 16.26 -4.69
C ASP A 25 2.46 17.17 -3.45
N THR A 26 1.64 16.82 -2.46
CA THR A 26 1.59 17.57 -1.20
C THR A 26 2.91 17.45 -0.43
N LEU A 27 3.52 16.27 -0.40
CA LEU A 27 4.76 16.02 0.33
C LEU A 27 5.97 16.63 -0.39
N THR A 28 6.05 16.58 -1.72
CA THR A 28 7.17 17.18 -2.47
C THR A 28 7.21 18.70 -2.32
N HIS A 29 6.08 19.36 -2.10
CA HIS A 29 6.03 20.78 -1.77
C HIS A 29 6.48 21.12 -0.34
N GLN A 30 6.51 20.15 0.57
CA GLN A 30 6.82 20.38 2.00
C GLN A 30 8.14 19.76 2.45
N ILE A 31 8.65 18.76 1.73
CA ILE A 31 9.76 17.89 2.14
C ILE A 31 10.73 17.76 0.96
N GLN A 32 12.04 17.83 1.24
CA GLN A 32 13.06 17.88 0.20
C GLN A 32 13.31 16.53 -0.50
N ARG A 33 13.20 15.40 0.19
CA ARG A 33 13.49 14.07 -0.37
C ARG A 33 12.32 13.12 -0.14
N VAL A 34 11.45 13.02 -1.13
CA VAL A 34 10.27 12.13 -1.08
C VAL A 34 10.52 10.92 -1.96
N GLY A 35 10.41 9.73 -1.37
CA GLY A 35 10.50 8.46 -2.09
C GLY A 35 9.14 7.85 -2.34
N VAL A 36 9.08 6.93 -3.30
CA VAL A 36 7.92 6.10 -3.58
C VAL A 36 8.33 4.64 -3.43
N PHE A 37 7.44 3.80 -2.92
CA PHE A 37 7.70 2.37 -2.80
C PHE A 37 6.45 1.55 -3.15
N ARG A 38 6.63 0.52 -3.98
CA ARG A 38 5.62 -0.43 -4.44
C ARG A 38 5.97 -1.81 -3.87
N PRO A 39 5.38 -2.22 -2.73
CA PRO A 39 5.76 -3.46 -2.06
C PRO A 39 5.60 -4.69 -2.94
N ILE A 40 4.52 -4.75 -3.72
CA ILE A 40 4.26 -5.85 -4.65
C ILE A 40 3.88 -5.28 -6.01
N ALA A 41 4.66 -5.64 -7.04
CA ALA A 41 4.36 -5.37 -8.44
C ALA A 41 3.62 -6.55 -9.09
N ARG A 42 2.80 -6.28 -10.11
CA ARG A 42 2.01 -7.34 -10.79
C ARG A 42 2.90 -8.33 -11.54
N SER A 43 3.94 -7.84 -12.22
CA SER A 43 4.92 -8.69 -12.89
C SER A 43 6.26 -7.94 -13.01
N ILE A 44 7.29 -8.67 -13.45
CA ILE A 44 8.57 -8.13 -13.91
C ILE A 44 8.60 -7.90 -15.42
N GLU A 45 7.64 -8.44 -16.16
CA GLU A 45 7.59 -8.34 -17.62
C GLU A 45 7.04 -6.97 -18.07
N GLU A 46 6.06 -6.45 -17.34
CA GLU A 46 5.46 -5.15 -17.61
C GLU A 46 5.68 -4.21 -16.41
N PRO A 47 6.26 -3.02 -16.64
CA PRO A 47 6.39 -2.02 -15.59
C PRO A 47 5.02 -1.63 -15.00
N ASP A 48 4.98 -1.47 -13.67
CA ASP A 48 3.81 -0.98 -12.95
C ASP A 48 3.59 0.49 -13.29
N TYR A 49 2.53 0.74 -14.07
CA TYR A 49 2.17 2.07 -14.56
C TYR A 49 1.89 3.06 -13.41
N VAL A 50 1.43 2.60 -12.24
CA VAL A 50 1.20 3.47 -11.08
C VAL A 50 2.55 3.92 -10.53
N LEU A 51 3.49 2.99 -10.36
CA LEU A 51 4.82 3.34 -9.89
C LEU A 51 5.52 4.27 -10.89
N GLN A 52 5.47 3.98 -12.19
CA GLN A 52 6.04 4.86 -13.22
C GLN A 52 5.47 6.27 -13.16
N ALA A 53 4.14 6.40 -13.04
CA ALA A 53 3.49 7.71 -12.96
C ALA A 53 3.93 8.51 -11.72
N LEU A 54 4.17 7.84 -10.58
CA LEU A 54 4.62 8.49 -9.35
C LEU A 54 6.11 8.86 -9.41
N LEU A 55 6.95 8.03 -10.03
CA LEU A 55 8.37 8.33 -10.21
C LEU A 55 8.62 9.45 -11.24
N ALA A 56 7.69 9.64 -12.18
CA ALA A 56 7.73 10.75 -13.12
C ALA A 56 7.39 12.12 -12.48
N HIS A 57 7.00 12.15 -11.20
CA HIS A 57 6.70 13.39 -10.51
C HIS A 57 7.97 14.15 -10.13
N ASP A 58 7.99 15.46 -10.36
CA ASP A 58 9.10 16.32 -9.98
C ASP A 58 9.39 16.19 -8.47
N GLY A 59 10.66 16.01 -8.13
CA GLY A 59 11.13 15.86 -6.73
C GLY A 59 11.31 14.41 -6.27
N VAL A 60 11.05 13.42 -7.12
CA VAL A 60 11.38 12.00 -6.87
C VAL A 60 12.60 11.62 -7.70
N ASP A 61 13.70 11.25 -7.03
CA ASP A 61 14.97 10.85 -7.67
C ASP A 61 15.35 9.44 -7.21
N LEU A 62 14.63 8.45 -7.72
CA LEU A 62 14.81 7.03 -7.44
C LEU A 62 14.60 6.21 -8.71
N ASP A 63 15.41 5.16 -8.88
CA ASP A 63 15.25 4.24 -9.99
C ASP A 63 14.04 3.32 -9.76
N TYR A 64 13.33 3.00 -10.84
CA TYR A 64 12.13 2.14 -10.79
C TYR A 64 12.38 0.83 -10.05
N ASP A 65 13.48 0.15 -10.37
CA ASP A 65 13.80 -1.14 -9.78
C ASP A 65 14.03 -1.05 -8.27
N GLU A 66 14.63 0.05 -7.78
CA GLU A 66 14.85 0.27 -6.35
C GLU A 66 13.53 0.43 -5.58
N CYS A 67 12.49 0.92 -6.25
CA CYS A 67 11.18 1.19 -5.66
C CYS A 67 10.24 -0.01 -5.66
N VAL A 68 10.58 -1.11 -6.31
CA VAL A 68 9.78 -2.36 -6.29
C VAL A 68 10.26 -3.27 -5.16
N GLY A 69 9.33 -3.83 -4.38
CA GLY A 69 9.63 -4.83 -3.35
C GLY A 69 9.82 -6.23 -3.96
N VAL A 70 8.71 -6.85 -4.33
CA VAL A 70 8.66 -8.21 -4.92
C VAL A 70 7.57 -8.28 -5.99
N THR A 71 7.48 -9.41 -6.70
CA THR A 71 6.39 -9.70 -7.62
C THR A 71 5.26 -10.46 -6.94
N TYR A 72 4.11 -10.50 -7.61
CA TYR A 72 2.97 -11.34 -7.25
C TYR A 72 3.36 -12.83 -7.14
N ASP A 73 4.19 -13.32 -8.05
CA ASP A 73 4.66 -14.71 -8.10
C ASP A 73 5.56 -15.05 -6.93
N ASP A 74 6.44 -14.12 -6.51
CA ASP A 74 7.27 -14.30 -5.32
C ASP A 74 6.42 -14.49 -4.06
N VAL A 75 5.33 -13.72 -3.93
CA VAL A 75 4.39 -13.85 -2.81
C VAL A 75 3.67 -15.20 -2.85
N HIS A 76 3.30 -15.69 -4.03
CA HIS A 76 2.66 -17.00 -4.19
C HIS A 76 3.62 -18.16 -3.87
N ALA A 77 4.89 -18.01 -4.24
CA ALA A 77 5.91 -19.01 -3.97
C ALA A 77 6.25 -19.09 -2.48
N ASP A 78 6.48 -17.95 -1.82
CA ASP A 78 6.81 -17.89 -0.39
C ASP A 78 6.45 -16.52 0.22
N PRO A 79 5.30 -16.38 0.91
CA PRO A 79 4.88 -15.13 1.52
C PRO A 79 5.81 -14.59 2.61
N GLU A 80 6.53 -15.46 3.33
CA GLU A 80 7.43 -15.05 4.42
C GLU A 80 8.75 -14.52 3.88
N ALA A 81 9.32 -15.21 2.89
CA ALA A 81 10.50 -14.75 2.18
C ALA A 81 10.21 -13.43 1.43
N ALA A 82 9.04 -13.35 0.78
CA ALA A 82 8.57 -12.14 0.13
C ALA A 82 8.47 -10.96 1.11
N LEU A 83 7.83 -11.15 2.27
CA LEU A 83 7.74 -10.11 3.30
C LEU A 83 9.12 -9.63 3.78
N SER A 84 10.04 -10.57 4.02
CA SER A 84 11.41 -10.25 4.43
C SER A 84 12.12 -9.41 3.37
N ARG A 85 11.97 -9.78 2.09
CA ARG A 85 12.54 -9.04 0.96
C ARG A 85 11.93 -7.64 0.79
N ILE A 86 10.61 -7.52 0.98
CA ILE A 86 9.92 -6.23 0.98
C ILE A 86 10.51 -5.29 2.04
N VAL A 87 10.70 -5.78 3.28
CA VAL A 87 11.27 -4.99 4.38
C VAL A 87 12.69 -4.55 4.05
N GLU A 88 13.53 -5.46 3.56
CA GLU A 88 14.91 -5.17 3.17
C GLU A 88 14.98 -4.05 2.11
N ARG A 89 14.21 -4.19 1.03
CA ARG A 89 14.22 -3.23 -0.07
C ARG A 89 13.62 -1.89 0.32
N TYR A 90 12.55 -1.90 1.11
CA TYR A 90 12.00 -0.68 1.68
C TYR A 90 13.04 0.07 2.52
N LYS A 91 13.84 -0.64 3.34
CA LYS A 91 14.89 0.00 4.15
C LYS A 91 15.95 0.70 3.32
N ALA A 92 16.26 0.18 2.12
CA ALA A 92 17.17 0.85 1.19
C ALA A 92 16.58 2.17 0.66
N VAL A 93 15.28 2.21 0.35
CA VAL A 93 14.57 3.44 -0.05
C VAL A 93 14.45 4.41 1.13
N GLU A 94 14.04 3.93 2.30
CA GLU A 94 13.90 4.72 3.54
C GLU A 94 15.19 5.44 3.92
N ALA A 95 16.36 4.83 3.67
CA ALA A 95 17.65 5.43 3.97
C ALA A 95 17.98 6.65 3.10
N LYS A 96 17.36 6.78 1.91
CA LYS A 96 17.59 7.87 0.96
C LYS A 96 16.59 9.04 1.11
N CYS A 97 15.50 8.84 1.84
CA CYS A 97 14.35 9.74 1.84
C CYS A 97 14.01 10.30 3.24
N ASP A 98 13.39 11.48 3.26
CA ASP A 98 12.82 12.07 4.48
C ASP A 98 11.34 11.67 4.67
N ALA A 99 10.65 11.36 3.58
CA ALA A 99 9.33 10.75 3.56
C ALA A 99 9.20 9.69 2.47
N VAL A 100 8.36 8.66 2.68
CA VAL A 100 8.10 7.62 1.67
C VAL A 100 6.60 7.40 1.50
N VAL A 101 6.11 7.54 0.27
CA VAL A 101 4.76 7.16 -0.13
C VAL A 101 4.78 5.70 -0.57
N ILE A 102 4.17 4.84 0.23
CA ILE A 102 4.10 3.41 -0.05
C ILE A 102 2.74 3.11 -0.67
N VAL A 103 2.71 2.52 -1.86
CA VAL A 103 1.46 2.23 -2.58
C VAL A 103 1.19 0.73 -2.59
N GLY A 104 0.26 0.30 -1.73
CA GLY A 104 -0.20 -1.07 -1.63
C GLY A 104 -0.79 -1.58 -2.94
N SER A 105 -0.67 -2.89 -3.14
CA SER A 105 -1.10 -3.56 -4.36
C SER A 105 -2.61 -3.46 -4.56
N ASP A 106 -3.04 -3.51 -5.82
CA ASP A 106 -4.46 -3.59 -6.22
C ASP A 106 -4.93 -5.05 -6.35
N TYR A 107 -4.17 -5.99 -5.80
CA TYR A 107 -4.26 -7.46 -5.97
C TYR A 107 -5.63 -7.91 -6.52
N THR A 108 -5.63 -8.34 -7.78
CA THR A 108 -6.85 -8.54 -8.58
C THR A 108 -7.38 -9.96 -8.54
N ASP A 109 -6.90 -10.80 -7.61
CA ASP A 109 -7.37 -12.18 -7.47
C ASP A 109 -8.54 -12.23 -6.46
N VAL A 110 -9.65 -11.68 -6.95
CA VAL A 110 -11.01 -11.88 -6.44
C VAL A 110 -11.21 -11.61 -4.94
N GLY A 111 -11.03 -10.35 -4.49
CA GLY A 111 -11.77 -9.78 -3.35
C GLY A 111 -11.66 -10.54 -2.02
N SER A 112 -10.56 -11.28 -1.82
CA SER A 112 -10.37 -12.16 -0.69
C SER A 112 -9.91 -11.37 0.54
N PRO A 113 -10.50 -11.60 1.74
CA PRO A 113 -10.02 -11.02 3.01
C PRO A 113 -8.51 -11.20 3.27
N THR A 114 -7.89 -12.18 2.61
CA THR A 114 -6.47 -12.53 2.72
C THR A 114 -5.53 -11.44 2.16
N GLU A 115 -5.93 -10.73 1.12
CA GLU A 115 -5.07 -9.72 0.47
C GLU A 115 -4.94 -8.46 1.33
N LEU A 116 -6.07 -7.98 1.86
CA LEU A 116 -6.10 -6.83 2.75
C LEU A 116 -5.28 -7.09 4.02
N SER A 117 -5.36 -8.31 4.55
CA SER A 117 -4.57 -8.71 5.71
C SER A 117 -3.08 -8.89 5.40
N PHE A 118 -2.70 -9.24 4.16
CA PHE A 118 -1.29 -9.24 3.75
C PHE A 118 -0.75 -7.81 3.59
N ASN A 119 -1.48 -6.90 2.94
CA ASN A 119 -1.11 -5.48 2.87
C ASN A 119 -0.99 -4.85 4.28
N ALA A 120 -1.90 -5.20 5.20
CA ALA A 120 -1.81 -4.79 6.60
C ALA A 120 -0.57 -5.32 7.31
N ARG A 121 -0.23 -6.59 7.06
CA ARG A 121 0.99 -7.19 7.59
C ARG A 121 2.24 -6.49 7.05
N ILE A 122 2.29 -6.16 5.76
CA ILE A 122 3.39 -5.37 5.19
C ILE A 122 3.47 -4.02 5.90
N ALA A 123 2.39 -3.24 5.93
CA ALA A 123 2.37 -1.92 6.55
C ALA A 123 2.86 -1.95 8.01
N ALA A 124 2.44 -2.95 8.78
CA ALA A 124 2.89 -3.17 10.15
C ALA A 124 4.40 -3.43 10.25
N ASN A 125 4.97 -4.26 9.37
CA ASN A 125 6.42 -4.55 9.35
C ASN A 125 7.24 -3.36 8.85
N LEU A 126 6.67 -2.52 7.99
CA LEU A 126 7.30 -1.27 7.55
C LEU A 126 7.17 -0.16 8.61
N GLY A 127 6.33 -0.34 9.63
CA GLY A 127 6.06 0.68 10.65
C GLY A 127 5.33 1.90 10.10
N ALA A 128 4.57 1.74 9.02
CA ALA A 128 3.93 2.84 8.31
C ALA A 128 2.44 2.98 8.69
N PRO A 129 1.97 4.17 9.12
CA PRO A 129 0.54 4.44 9.24
C PRO A 129 -0.17 4.27 7.90
N VAL A 130 -1.44 3.87 7.96
CA VAL A 130 -2.19 3.45 6.78
C VAL A 130 -3.25 4.48 6.41
N LEU A 131 -3.27 4.86 5.15
CA LEU A 131 -4.35 5.60 4.50
C LEU A 131 -5.18 4.61 3.68
N LEU A 132 -6.31 4.18 4.26
CA LEU A 132 -7.26 3.31 3.58
C LEU A 132 -8.17 4.13 2.64
N VAL A 133 -8.12 3.80 1.36
CA VAL A 133 -8.93 4.42 0.31
C VAL A 133 -10.11 3.51 -0.01
N LEU A 134 -11.33 4.03 0.12
CA LEU A 134 -12.57 3.36 -0.23
C LEU A 134 -13.26 4.10 -1.37
N THR A 135 -13.90 3.38 -2.29
CA THR A 135 -14.63 4.00 -3.39
C THR A 135 -16.10 4.23 -3.04
N GLY A 136 -16.58 5.44 -3.34
CA GLY A 136 -17.99 5.77 -3.28
C GLY A 136 -18.80 5.27 -4.49
N ARG A 137 -18.15 4.68 -5.50
CA ARG A 137 -18.83 4.10 -6.67
C ARG A 137 -19.10 2.62 -6.45
N ARG A 138 -20.27 2.15 -6.88
CA ARG A 138 -20.57 0.71 -6.91
C ARG A 138 -19.75 0.02 -8.00
N ALA A 139 -19.43 -1.25 -7.78
CA ALA A 139 -18.65 -2.07 -8.72
C ALA A 139 -19.39 -2.34 -10.04
N ASP A 140 -20.72 -2.32 -10.03
CA ASP A 140 -21.58 -2.48 -11.20
C ASP A 140 -21.82 -1.16 -11.97
N GLU A 141 -21.13 -0.09 -11.59
CA GLU A 141 -21.23 1.25 -12.18
C GLU A 141 -22.64 1.88 -12.14
N THR A 142 -23.57 1.30 -11.37
CA THR A 142 -24.98 1.77 -11.30
C THR A 142 -25.18 3.07 -10.52
N GLY A 143 -24.11 3.62 -9.95
CA GLY A 143 -24.11 4.91 -9.27
C GLY A 143 -23.25 4.93 -8.01
N GLY A 144 -23.58 5.88 -7.13
CA GLY A 144 -22.92 6.04 -5.84
C GLY A 144 -23.41 5.04 -4.79
N ARG A 145 -22.55 4.76 -3.82
CA ARG A 145 -22.87 4.07 -2.58
C ARG A 145 -23.54 5.03 -1.60
N SER A 146 -24.48 4.50 -0.85
CA SER A 146 -25.06 5.22 0.29
C SER A 146 -24.05 5.32 1.44
N PRO A 147 -24.27 6.22 2.41
CA PRO A 147 -23.46 6.28 3.63
C PRO A 147 -23.43 4.95 4.41
N ASP A 148 -24.52 4.19 4.42
CA ASP A 148 -24.59 2.90 5.11
C ASP A 148 -23.75 1.84 4.39
N GLU A 149 -23.77 1.83 3.06
CA GLU A 149 -22.91 0.95 2.27
C GLU A 149 -21.43 1.29 2.46
N MET A 150 -21.10 2.59 2.53
CA MET A 150 -19.73 3.03 2.84
C MET A 150 -19.29 2.59 4.25
N ARG A 151 -20.17 2.70 5.25
CA ARG A 151 -19.91 2.21 6.60
C ARG A 151 -19.65 0.71 6.60
N GLN A 152 -20.48 -0.05 5.90
CA GLN A 152 -20.38 -1.51 5.87
C GLN A 152 -19.04 -1.98 5.27
N ILE A 153 -18.56 -1.32 4.21
CA ILE A 153 -17.25 -1.61 3.62
C ILE A 153 -16.12 -1.22 4.57
N ALA A 154 -16.22 -0.07 5.24
CA ALA A 154 -15.24 0.35 6.23
C ALA A 154 -15.14 -0.65 7.39
N ASP A 155 -16.27 -1.12 7.92
CA ASP A 155 -16.34 -2.07 9.03
C ASP A 155 -15.74 -3.44 8.67
N LEU A 156 -15.80 -3.84 7.40
CA LEU A 156 -15.13 -5.05 6.89
C LEU A 156 -13.62 -4.86 6.72
N ALA A 157 -13.18 -3.67 6.31
CA ALA A 157 -11.80 -3.40 5.99
C ALA A 157 -10.94 -3.11 7.25
N VAL A 158 -11.45 -2.27 8.15
CA VAL A 158 -10.72 -1.77 9.34
C VAL A 158 -10.15 -2.87 10.24
N PRO A 159 -10.84 -4.00 10.52
CA PRO A 159 -10.31 -5.05 11.39
C PRO A 159 -8.97 -5.63 10.94
N SER A 160 -8.68 -5.61 9.63
CA SER A 160 -7.41 -6.08 9.08
C SER A 160 -6.22 -5.21 9.50
N TRP A 161 -6.48 -3.94 9.83
CA TRP A 161 -5.47 -2.92 10.18
C TRP A 161 -5.35 -2.67 11.67
N SER A 162 -6.28 -3.21 12.46
CA SER A 162 -6.20 -3.14 13.92
C SER A 162 -5.09 -4.06 14.41
N PRO A 163 -4.20 -3.60 15.30
CA PRO A 163 -3.28 -4.51 15.97
C PRO A 163 -4.14 -5.56 16.69
N ARG A 164 -4.05 -6.83 16.27
CA ARG A 164 -4.67 -7.94 17.03
C ARG A 164 -4.10 -7.84 18.43
N THR A 165 -4.90 -7.34 19.36
CA THR A 165 -4.63 -7.46 20.78
C THR A 165 -4.62 -8.96 21.05
N ARG A 166 -3.42 -9.56 21.17
CA ARG A 166 -3.34 -10.88 21.78
C ARG A 166 -3.95 -10.69 23.18
N PRO A 167 -4.96 -11.47 23.59
CA PRO A 167 -5.33 -11.46 24.99
C PRO A 167 -4.08 -11.90 25.74
N CYS A 168 -3.56 -11.05 26.62
CA CYS A 168 -2.56 -11.48 27.60
C CYS A 168 -3.19 -12.66 28.35
N SER A 169 -2.72 -13.87 28.06
CA SER A 169 -2.96 -15.01 28.94
C SER A 169 -2.34 -14.64 30.27
N ALA A 170 -3.18 -14.28 31.24
CA ALA A 170 -2.78 -14.17 32.63
C ALA A 170 -2.33 -15.56 33.07
N SER A 171 -1.03 -15.81 33.04
CA SER A 171 -0.42 -16.92 33.76
C SER A 171 -0.62 -16.66 35.25
N SER A 172 -1.42 -17.53 35.85
CA SER A 172 -1.68 -17.64 37.29
C SER A 172 -0.44 -18.11 38.04
#